data_AF-A0A3C0TLK8-F1
#
_entry.id   AF-A0A3C0TLK8-F1
#
_cell.length_a   1.000
_cell.length_b   1.000
_cell.length_c   1.000
_cell.angle_alpha   90.00
_cell.angle_beta   90.00
_cell.angle_gamma   90.00
#
_symmetry.space_group_name_H-M   'P 1'
#
loop_
_entity.id
_entity.type
_entity.pdbx_description
1 polymer ?
#
loop_
_entity_poly.entity_id
_entity_poly.type
_entity_poly.pdbx_seq_one_letter_code
_entity_poly.pdbx_strand_id
1 'polypeptide(L)'
;MPRRLYPFTCSLLVLLSILPGPAAAQLKGAQTPPAGSGSMEPTDTQKGQLTMPGTEEDGEEEEEPSSFSAKEAKQDKDGPYIIKRGDTLWDISSTFLKDPFLWPLIWKVNPYIKNPDLIYPGNKLAIPSLAPIEQALEAPGERRPEKAIEEEEAPPTTPGKPRKPVEEEEEAPPPRRVLILPEERKVPIINKYSMLNAGFIANQETDDHIVGALEEKSIYSYDDIVFIKVRDRREVKVGDRFVIYAPLHKVKHPRTGRKYGRLIKILGVLQVTATDAKYLTSRITLSFDSSEKGDMIAPYQEPVLIYDEPKQSKNLKGYILEIVDGRTINALADIVYLDVGGRDGVEPGDRFNVYVEPRSRSYPKKLIGEVQVFLVRKRTSTAIVTKSVDTLAKGDLILSGK
;
A
#
# COMPACT_ATOMS: atom_id res chain seq x y z
N MET A 1 25.82 -39.32 48.07
CA MET A 1 27.31 -39.26 48.14
C MET A 1 27.87 -40.58 47.60
N PRO A 2 29.11 -40.68 47.10
CA PRO A 2 30.05 -39.68 46.55
C PRO A 2 30.15 -39.79 45.00
N ARG A 3 30.54 -38.80 44.18
CA ARG A 3 31.80 -38.02 44.06
C ARG A 3 33.08 -38.83 43.72
N ARG A 4 33.48 -38.81 42.44
CA ARG A 4 34.86 -38.73 41.91
C ARG A 4 34.79 -37.85 40.64
N LEU A 5 35.34 -36.63 40.53
CA LEU A 5 36.74 -36.15 40.67
C LEU A 5 37.71 -36.85 39.72
N TYR A 6 37.96 -36.20 38.57
CA TYR A 6 39.18 -36.34 37.78
C TYR A 6 40.09 -35.12 38.03
N PRO A 7 41.39 -35.32 38.32
CA PRO A 7 42.33 -34.26 38.64
C PRO A 7 43.20 -33.82 37.45
N PHE A 8 43.61 -32.54 37.43
CA PHE A 8 44.87 -32.01 36.85
C PHE A 8 45.06 -32.23 35.32
N THR A 9 45.87 -31.47 34.57
CA THR A 9 47.02 -30.61 34.90
C THR A 9 46.97 -29.25 34.19
N CYS A 10 47.40 -28.20 34.88
CA CYS A 10 47.85 -26.96 34.27
C CYS A 10 49.20 -27.20 33.55
N SER A 11 49.39 -26.65 32.34
CA SER A 11 50.72 -26.57 31.72
C SER A 11 50.98 -25.12 31.31
N LEU A 12 51.77 -24.46 32.14
CA LEU A 12 52.28 -23.11 31.95
C LEU A 12 53.51 -23.18 31.04
N LEU A 13 53.53 -22.44 29.92
CA LEU A 13 54.74 -22.26 29.12
C LEU A 13 54.98 -20.78 28.88
N VAL A 14 55.98 -20.25 29.59
CA VAL A 14 56.50 -18.89 29.49
C VAL A 14 57.92 -18.98 28.96
N LEU A 15 58.19 -18.34 27.81
CA LEU A 15 59.48 -17.77 27.40
C LEU A 15 59.22 -16.92 26.14
N LEU A 16 59.15 -15.60 26.20
CA LEU A 16 60.22 -14.59 26.30
C LEU A 16 60.76 -14.15 24.90
N SER A 17 60.32 -12.94 24.50
CA SER A 17 61.01 -11.93 23.66
C SER A 17 62.09 -12.31 22.64
N ILE A 18 61.95 -11.78 21.41
CA ILE A 18 62.89 -10.81 20.80
C ILE A 18 62.16 -10.04 19.69
N LEU A 19 62.33 -8.71 19.66
CA LEU A 19 61.94 -7.79 18.58
C LEU A 19 63.22 -7.31 17.87
N PRO A 20 63.16 -7.04 16.56
CA PRO A 20 63.93 -5.89 16.05
C PRO A 20 63.17 -5.03 15.02
N GLY A 21 63.03 -3.74 15.36
CA GLY A 21 63.43 -2.57 14.56
C GLY A 21 62.95 -2.39 13.09
N PRO A 22 62.25 -1.28 12.76
CA PRO A 22 62.11 -0.81 11.38
C PRO A 22 63.38 -0.06 10.92
N ALA A 23 63.76 -0.21 9.65
CA ALA A 23 64.87 0.51 9.02
C ALA A 23 64.38 1.72 8.21
N ALA A 24 65.13 2.82 8.24
CA ALA A 24 64.82 4.08 7.55
C ALA A 24 66.04 4.64 6.79
N ALA A 25 65.81 5.21 5.60
CA ALA A 25 66.72 6.08 4.84
C ALA A 25 65.95 6.69 3.63
N GLN A 26 66.11 7.94 3.20
CA GLN A 26 66.71 9.12 3.86
C GLN A 26 66.14 10.44 3.23
N LEU A 27 66.35 11.57 3.91
CA LEU A 27 65.84 12.92 3.63
C LEU A 27 66.50 13.68 2.45
N LYS A 28 65.69 14.55 1.80
CA LYS A 28 66.01 15.91 1.29
C LYS A 28 64.68 16.58 0.89
N GLY A 29 64.38 17.84 1.17
CA GLY A 29 64.99 18.88 2.02
C GLY A 29 63.96 19.99 2.28
N ALA A 30 64.15 20.84 3.29
CA ALA A 30 63.14 21.82 3.72
C ALA A 30 63.43 23.25 3.21
N GLN A 31 62.37 24.07 3.02
CA GLN A 31 62.35 25.52 3.33
C GLN A 31 60.94 26.13 3.16
N THR A 32 60.68 27.21 3.90
CA THR A 32 59.43 27.98 4.00
C THR A 32 59.78 29.47 4.24
N PRO A 33 58.80 30.39 4.28
CA PRO A 33 58.21 31.20 3.20
C PRO A 33 58.98 32.53 2.97
N PRO A 34 58.40 33.56 2.31
CA PRO A 34 57.66 34.59 3.07
C PRO A 34 56.45 35.21 2.32
N ALA A 35 55.80 36.20 2.96
CA ALA A 35 54.64 36.95 2.45
C ALA A 35 54.98 38.41 2.08
N GLY A 36 54.07 39.06 1.34
CA GLY A 36 54.05 40.51 1.03
C GLY A 36 54.21 40.82 -0.48
N SER A 37 53.79 41.97 -1.03
CA SER A 37 52.81 43.01 -0.58
C SER A 37 52.66 44.08 -1.69
N GLY A 38 51.43 44.52 -2.02
CA GLY A 38 51.15 45.59 -3.01
C GLY A 38 51.42 45.21 -4.47
N SER A 39 50.89 45.83 -5.52
CA SER A 39 49.88 46.91 -5.72
C SER A 39 49.22 46.61 -7.09
N MET A 40 48.02 47.06 -7.51
CA MET A 40 47.44 48.40 -7.49
C MET A 40 45.93 48.32 -7.87
N GLU A 41 45.16 49.34 -7.47
CA GLU A 41 43.73 49.62 -7.74
C GLU A 41 43.44 50.18 -9.17
N PRO A 42 42.19 50.54 -9.58
CA PRO A 42 40.83 50.03 -9.27
C PRO A 42 39.92 49.97 -10.57
N THR A 43 38.59 50.20 -10.42
CA THR A 43 37.53 50.47 -11.44
C THR A 43 37.05 49.25 -12.27
N ASP A 44 35.77 49.10 -12.64
CA ASP A 44 34.55 49.90 -12.37
C ASP A 44 33.28 49.01 -12.24
N THR A 45 32.21 49.65 -11.79
CA THR A 45 30.82 49.23 -11.56
C THR A 45 30.10 48.75 -12.83
N GLN A 46 29.34 47.63 -12.78
CA GLN A 46 27.87 47.65 -13.01
C GLN A 46 27.16 46.28 -13.06
N LYS A 47 25.88 46.37 -12.70
CA LYS A 47 24.78 45.38 -12.79
C LYS A 47 24.76 44.51 -14.07
N GLY A 48 24.64 43.21 -13.86
CA GLY A 48 23.56 42.32 -14.33
C GLY A 48 23.06 42.36 -15.78
N GLN A 49 23.09 41.20 -16.44
CA GLN A 49 21.94 40.56 -17.11
C GLN A 49 22.35 39.13 -17.53
N LEU A 50 21.52 38.12 -17.23
CA LEU A 50 21.71 36.76 -17.72
C LEU A 50 21.17 36.67 -19.15
N THR A 51 22.06 36.76 -20.13
CA THR A 51 21.74 36.50 -21.54
C THR A 51 22.46 35.20 -21.93
N MET A 52 21.71 34.14 -22.21
CA MET A 52 22.28 32.92 -22.79
C MET A 52 22.61 33.16 -24.27
N PRO A 53 23.76 32.70 -24.78
CA PRO A 53 24.07 32.78 -26.21
C PRO A 53 23.21 31.81 -27.01
N GLY A 54 22.83 32.21 -28.21
CA GLY A 54 22.17 31.33 -29.17
C GLY A 54 23.15 30.36 -29.84
N THR A 55 22.61 29.35 -30.49
CA THR A 55 23.28 28.56 -31.52
C THR A 55 22.25 28.24 -32.59
N GLU A 56 22.58 28.58 -33.83
CA GLU A 56 21.75 28.46 -35.04
C GLU A 56 21.95 27.09 -35.72
N GLU A 57 21.15 26.86 -36.79
CA GLU A 57 21.12 25.68 -37.70
C GLU A 57 20.57 24.39 -37.01
N ASP A 58 19.51 23.69 -37.45
CA ASP A 58 18.58 23.74 -38.61
C ASP A 58 17.11 23.54 -38.14
N GLY A 59 16.02 23.74 -38.91
CA GLY A 59 15.89 24.07 -40.34
C GLY A 59 15.02 23.06 -41.13
N GLU A 60 13.72 22.96 -40.86
CA GLU A 60 12.74 22.33 -41.78
C GLU A 60 11.30 22.84 -41.50
N GLU A 61 10.51 23.01 -42.56
CA GLU A 61 9.21 23.70 -42.59
C GLU A 61 8.04 22.75 -42.29
N GLU A 62 6.93 23.24 -41.71
CA GLU A 62 5.56 22.84 -42.11
C GLU A 62 4.48 23.79 -41.54
N GLU A 63 3.30 23.78 -42.15
CA GLU A 63 2.42 24.95 -42.26
C GLU A 63 1.33 25.08 -41.17
N GLU A 64 0.97 26.33 -40.86
CA GLU A 64 -0.34 26.69 -40.33
C GLU A 64 -1.43 26.49 -41.40
N PRO A 65 -2.57 25.87 -41.05
CA PRO A 65 -3.81 26.46 -41.53
C PRO A 65 -4.85 26.66 -40.41
N SER A 66 -5.02 27.94 -40.06
CA SER A 66 -6.23 28.74 -40.32
C SER A 66 -7.61 28.02 -40.34
N SER A 67 -8.57 28.67 -39.68
CA SER A 67 -9.95 28.23 -39.49
C SER A 67 -10.76 28.07 -40.79
N PHE A 68 -11.49 26.95 -40.92
CA PHE A 68 -12.69 26.88 -41.78
C PHE A 68 -13.89 26.19 -41.13
N SER A 69 -14.95 26.99 -41.02
CA SER A 69 -16.39 26.72 -40.91
C SER A 69 -16.90 25.28 -40.74
N ALA A 70 -17.85 25.13 -39.80
CA ALA A 70 -18.69 23.95 -39.69
C ALA A 70 -19.48 23.68 -40.98
N LYS A 71 -19.60 22.38 -41.33
CA LYS A 71 -20.61 21.85 -42.25
C LYS A 71 -21.21 20.59 -41.67
N GLU A 72 -22.53 20.57 -41.58
CA GLU A 72 -23.28 19.37 -41.23
C GLU A 72 -23.06 18.26 -42.27
N ALA A 73 -22.85 17.04 -41.80
CA ALA A 73 -22.92 15.84 -42.60
C ALA A 73 -23.85 14.84 -41.89
N LYS A 74 -25.07 14.67 -42.43
CA LYS A 74 -25.85 13.45 -42.16
C LYS A 74 -25.03 12.26 -42.66
N GLN A 75 -24.88 11.24 -41.84
CA GLN A 75 -24.39 9.93 -42.29
C GLN A 75 -25.14 8.83 -41.58
N ASP A 76 -25.21 7.69 -42.27
CA ASP A 76 -26.30 6.75 -42.13
C ASP A 76 -26.19 5.84 -40.91
N LYS A 77 -27.35 5.39 -40.45
CA LYS A 77 -27.46 4.34 -39.43
C LYS A 77 -26.90 3.04 -40.03
N ASP A 78 -26.16 2.28 -39.22
CA ASP A 78 -25.60 0.96 -39.49
C ASP A 78 -24.20 0.90 -40.16
N GLY A 79 -23.42 1.98 -40.09
CA GLY A 79 -21.97 1.98 -40.38
C GLY A 79 -21.06 2.02 -39.14
N PRO A 80 -19.84 1.46 -39.16
CA PRO A 80 -18.89 1.56 -38.04
C PRO A 80 -18.40 3.02 -37.87
N TYR A 81 -18.55 3.56 -36.66
CA TYR A 81 -18.21 4.95 -36.37
C TYR A 81 -16.68 5.15 -36.28
N ILE A 82 -16.16 6.20 -36.89
CA ILE A 82 -14.73 6.57 -36.78
C ILE A 82 -14.61 7.64 -35.71
N ILE A 83 -13.94 7.31 -34.62
CA ILE A 83 -13.72 8.18 -33.46
C ILE A 83 -12.92 9.41 -33.90
N LYS A 84 -13.39 10.61 -33.53
CA LYS A 84 -12.71 11.89 -33.77
C LYS A 84 -11.98 12.37 -32.52
N ARG A 85 -11.09 13.35 -32.71
CA ARG A 85 -10.29 13.94 -31.62
C ARG A 85 -11.17 14.80 -30.72
N GLY A 86 -11.48 14.29 -29.53
CA GLY A 86 -12.35 14.93 -28.53
C GLY A 86 -13.60 14.13 -28.18
N ASP A 87 -13.94 13.10 -28.96
CA ASP A 87 -15.09 12.23 -28.65
C ASP A 87 -14.80 11.39 -27.41
N THR A 88 -15.80 11.21 -26.54
CA THR A 88 -15.79 10.21 -25.48
C THR A 88 -16.80 9.09 -25.77
N LEU A 89 -16.64 7.91 -25.16
CA LEU A 89 -17.64 6.84 -25.27
C LEU A 89 -19.02 7.28 -24.74
N TRP A 90 -19.04 8.24 -23.81
CA TRP A 90 -20.24 8.88 -23.26
C TRP A 90 -20.99 9.68 -24.35
N ASP A 91 -20.30 10.59 -25.05
CA ASP A 91 -20.89 11.43 -26.10
C ASP A 91 -21.36 10.59 -27.30
N ILE A 92 -20.59 9.55 -27.65
CA ILE A 92 -20.97 8.58 -28.68
C ILE A 92 -22.23 7.82 -28.25
N SER A 93 -22.32 7.35 -27.00
CA SER A 93 -23.53 6.67 -26.52
C SER A 93 -24.77 7.59 -26.49
N SER A 94 -24.62 8.85 -26.08
CA SER A 94 -25.67 9.86 -26.15
C SER A 94 -26.14 10.10 -27.60
N THR A 95 -25.21 10.13 -28.55
CA THR A 95 -25.51 10.40 -29.96
C THR A 95 -26.19 9.22 -30.67
N PHE A 96 -25.71 7.99 -30.44
CA PHE A 96 -26.15 6.80 -31.17
C PHE A 96 -27.21 5.96 -30.43
N LEU A 97 -27.12 5.88 -29.10
CA LEU A 97 -28.03 5.10 -28.25
C LEU A 97 -29.06 6.00 -27.53
N LYS A 98 -29.01 7.33 -27.70
CA LYS A 98 -29.86 8.35 -27.05
C LYS A 98 -29.80 8.43 -25.52
N ASP A 99 -29.11 7.50 -24.88
CA ASP A 99 -28.88 7.48 -23.44
C ASP A 99 -27.35 7.50 -23.19
N PRO A 100 -26.81 8.56 -22.56
CA PRO A 100 -25.39 8.66 -22.22
C PRO A 100 -24.90 7.57 -21.26
N PHE A 101 -25.76 6.85 -20.54
CA PHE A 101 -25.36 5.80 -19.62
C PHE A 101 -25.12 4.44 -20.29
N LEU A 102 -25.42 4.31 -21.59
CA LEU A 102 -25.27 3.04 -22.34
C LEU A 102 -23.89 2.82 -22.96
N TRP A 103 -22.91 3.71 -22.72
CA TRP A 103 -21.52 3.52 -23.13
C TRP A 103 -20.88 2.17 -22.72
N PRO A 104 -21.22 1.50 -21.59
CA PRO A 104 -20.65 0.20 -21.24
C PRO A 104 -21.05 -0.92 -22.22
N LEU A 105 -22.20 -0.80 -22.89
CA LEU A 105 -22.61 -1.74 -23.94
C LEU A 105 -21.73 -1.60 -25.19
N ILE A 106 -21.39 -0.35 -25.57
CA ILE A 106 -20.45 -0.08 -26.67
C ILE A 106 -19.09 -0.67 -26.32
N TRP A 107 -18.60 -0.48 -25.09
CA TRP A 107 -17.32 -1.08 -24.66
C TRP A 107 -17.36 -2.62 -24.72
N LYS A 108 -18.43 -3.26 -24.24
CA LYS A 108 -18.60 -4.73 -24.27
C LYS A 108 -18.58 -5.33 -25.67
N VAL A 109 -19.04 -4.59 -26.69
CA VAL A 109 -19.01 -5.00 -28.11
C VAL A 109 -17.62 -4.81 -28.74
N ASN A 110 -16.76 -3.98 -28.15
CA ASN A 110 -15.45 -3.61 -28.69
C ASN A 110 -14.28 -4.06 -27.78
N PRO A 111 -14.05 -5.38 -27.60
CA PRO A 111 -13.08 -5.93 -26.64
C PRO A 111 -11.59 -5.62 -26.96
N TYR A 112 -11.29 -4.98 -28.08
CA TYR A 112 -9.95 -4.46 -28.36
C TYR A 112 -9.60 -3.22 -27.49
N ILE A 113 -10.60 -2.55 -26.93
CA ILE A 113 -10.44 -1.41 -26.02
C ILE A 113 -10.15 -1.95 -24.62
N LYS A 114 -8.87 -2.12 -24.28
CA LYS A 114 -8.44 -2.67 -22.98
C LYS A 114 -8.73 -1.75 -21.78
N ASN A 115 -8.87 -0.44 -22.01
CA ASN A 115 -9.22 0.54 -21.00
C ASN A 115 -10.34 1.45 -21.57
N PRO A 116 -11.54 1.50 -20.98
CA PRO A 116 -12.66 2.31 -21.46
C PRO A 116 -12.32 3.79 -21.70
N ASP A 117 -11.45 4.36 -20.86
CA ASP A 117 -11.10 5.79 -20.88
C ASP A 117 -10.07 6.15 -21.96
N LEU A 118 -9.51 5.17 -22.67
CA LEU A 118 -8.46 5.37 -23.69
C LEU A 118 -8.96 4.93 -25.07
N ILE A 119 -9.70 5.84 -25.71
CA ILE A 119 -10.06 5.73 -27.13
C ILE A 119 -9.26 6.71 -27.99
N TYR A 120 -8.79 6.23 -29.14
CA TYR A 120 -7.90 6.98 -30.03
C TYR A 120 -8.62 7.43 -31.31
N PRO A 121 -8.38 8.67 -31.78
CA PRO A 121 -8.94 9.14 -33.05
C PRO A 121 -8.50 8.27 -34.23
N GLY A 122 -9.42 8.00 -35.15
CA GLY A 122 -9.22 7.11 -36.30
C GLY A 122 -9.58 5.65 -36.06
N ASN A 123 -9.82 5.22 -34.81
CA ASN A 123 -10.29 3.87 -34.52
C ASN A 123 -11.76 3.68 -34.95
N LYS A 124 -12.05 2.52 -35.57
CA LYS A 124 -13.40 2.11 -35.97
C LYS A 124 -14.12 1.43 -34.81
N LEU A 125 -15.24 1.98 -34.39
CA LEU A 125 -16.05 1.54 -33.26
C LEU A 125 -17.35 0.88 -33.77
N ALA A 126 -17.62 -0.36 -33.35
CA ALA A 126 -18.88 -1.03 -33.66
C ALA A 126 -19.95 -0.62 -32.65
N ILE A 127 -21.10 -0.12 -33.12
CA ILE A 127 -22.19 0.35 -32.26
C ILE A 127 -23.37 -0.63 -32.39
N PRO A 128 -23.86 -1.23 -31.29
CA PRO A 128 -25.01 -2.13 -31.33
C PRO A 128 -26.33 -1.36 -31.52
N SER A 129 -27.27 -1.92 -32.28
CA SER A 129 -28.62 -1.37 -32.41
C SER A 129 -29.54 -1.85 -31.27
N LEU A 130 -30.41 -0.96 -30.80
CA LEU A 130 -31.18 -1.09 -29.53
C LEU A 130 -32.34 -2.10 -29.53
N ALA A 131 -32.62 -2.76 -30.67
CA ALA A 131 -33.81 -3.60 -30.86
C ALA A 131 -34.11 -4.67 -29.79
N PRO A 132 -33.12 -5.31 -29.11
CA PRO A 132 -33.42 -6.35 -28.12
C PRO A 132 -33.70 -5.84 -26.69
N ILE A 133 -33.49 -4.55 -26.39
CA ILE A 133 -33.39 -4.06 -25.00
C ILE A 133 -34.72 -3.56 -24.43
N GLU A 134 -35.57 -2.93 -25.25
CA GLU A 134 -36.93 -2.53 -24.83
C GLU A 134 -37.76 -3.75 -24.37
N GLN A 135 -37.61 -4.88 -25.07
CA GLN A 135 -38.31 -6.14 -24.79
C GLN A 135 -37.89 -6.81 -23.46
N ALA A 136 -36.76 -6.41 -22.86
CA ALA A 136 -36.31 -6.91 -21.57
C ALA A 136 -36.80 -6.05 -20.37
N LEU A 137 -37.30 -4.84 -20.64
CA LEU A 137 -37.80 -3.91 -19.62
C LEU A 137 -39.34 -3.97 -19.45
N GLU A 138 -40.06 -4.54 -20.42
CA GLU A 138 -41.52 -4.68 -20.39
C GLU A 138 -42.03 -5.95 -19.65
N ALA A 139 -41.15 -6.78 -19.09
CA ALA A 139 -41.54 -8.02 -18.39
C ALA A 139 -41.71 -7.82 -16.87
N PRO A 140 -42.93 -7.91 -16.30
CA PRO A 140 -43.17 -7.63 -14.89
C PRO A 140 -43.08 -8.87 -13.97
N GLY A 141 -42.24 -8.79 -12.94
CA GLY A 141 -42.51 -9.31 -11.58
C GLY A 141 -42.51 -10.83 -11.33
N GLU A 142 -41.62 -11.27 -10.42
CA GLU A 142 -41.66 -12.62 -9.84
C GLU A 142 -42.97 -12.89 -9.06
N ARG A 143 -43.62 -14.04 -9.30
CA ARG A 143 -44.38 -14.79 -8.28
C ARG A 143 -44.22 -16.31 -8.40
N ARG A 144 -44.14 -16.96 -7.25
CA ARG A 144 -44.04 -18.42 -7.03
C ARG A 144 -45.46 -19.05 -6.97
N PRO A 145 -45.63 -20.39 -6.87
CA PRO A 145 -46.15 -21.20 -7.97
C PRO A 145 -47.50 -21.87 -7.69
N GLU A 146 -47.95 -22.68 -8.66
CA GLU A 146 -48.75 -23.92 -8.54
C GLU A 146 -50.15 -23.94 -9.21
N LYS A 147 -50.40 -25.11 -9.83
CA LYS A 147 -51.63 -25.70 -10.38
C LYS A 147 -52.13 -25.29 -11.78
N ALA A 148 -52.26 -26.34 -12.59
CA ALA A 148 -52.85 -26.36 -13.91
C ALA A 148 -54.38 -26.49 -13.84
N ILE A 149 -55.07 -25.84 -14.77
CA ILE A 149 -56.31 -26.29 -15.42
C ILE A 149 -56.18 -25.95 -16.91
N GLU A 150 -56.82 -26.74 -17.77
CA GLU A 150 -56.78 -26.70 -19.23
C GLU A 150 -57.70 -25.63 -19.85
N GLU A 151 -57.60 -25.54 -21.18
CA GLU A 151 -58.65 -25.17 -22.15
C GLU A 151 -59.13 -23.71 -22.36
N GLU A 152 -58.72 -23.23 -23.55
CA GLU A 152 -59.61 -22.81 -24.66
C GLU A 152 -60.21 -21.39 -24.77
N GLU A 153 -60.52 -21.10 -26.03
CA GLU A 153 -61.35 -20.04 -26.64
C GLU A 153 -60.96 -18.55 -26.46
N ALA A 154 -60.39 -18.01 -27.54
CA ALA A 154 -60.69 -16.64 -27.96
C ALA A 154 -62.17 -16.54 -28.40
N PRO A 155 -62.81 -15.37 -28.24
CA PRO A 155 -63.24 -14.68 -29.45
C PRO A 155 -62.93 -13.15 -29.47
N PRO A 156 -63.06 -12.48 -30.64
CA PRO A 156 -62.42 -11.19 -30.89
C PRO A 156 -63.40 -9.99 -30.98
N THR A 157 -62.83 -8.78 -30.98
CA THR A 157 -63.40 -7.53 -31.59
C THR A 157 -64.76 -7.02 -31.04
N THR A 158 -65.10 -5.73 -30.96
CA THR A 158 -64.87 -4.62 -31.91
C THR A 158 -65.00 -3.25 -31.17
N PRO A 159 -65.25 -2.05 -31.78
CA PRO A 159 -64.47 -0.86 -31.47
C PRO A 159 -65.17 0.17 -30.55
N GLY A 160 -64.38 1.11 -30.02
CA GLY A 160 -64.85 2.07 -29.02
C GLY A 160 -65.48 3.37 -29.53
N LYS A 161 -66.01 4.14 -28.57
CA LYS A 161 -66.27 5.60 -28.55
C LYS A 161 -66.82 5.96 -27.14
N PRO A 162 -66.85 7.25 -26.74
CA PRO A 162 -65.94 8.36 -27.02
C PRO A 162 -65.42 9.04 -25.74
N ARG A 163 -64.50 10.01 -25.88
CA ARG A 163 -63.95 10.83 -24.79
C ARG A 163 -65.02 11.58 -23.97
N LYS A 164 -64.74 11.78 -22.68
CA LYS A 164 -65.25 12.88 -21.83
C LYS A 164 -64.06 13.62 -21.16
N PRO A 165 -64.26 14.84 -20.62
CA PRO A 165 -63.27 15.91 -20.76
C PRO A 165 -62.13 15.90 -19.74
N VAL A 166 -61.12 16.74 -20.04
CA VAL A 166 -60.01 17.10 -19.16
C VAL A 166 -60.55 17.71 -17.87
N GLU A 167 -60.28 17.06 -16.74
CA GLU A 167 -60.25 17.71 -15.42
C GLU A 167 -58.84 18.28 -15.20
N GLU A 168 -58.77 19.42 -14.50
CA GLU A 168 -57.54 20.18 -14.30
C GLU A 168 -56.53 19.37 -13.47
N GLU A 169 -55.27 19.31 -13.93
CA GLU A 169 -54.17 18.80 -13.13
C GLU A 169 -53.90 19.77 -11.96
N GLU A 170 -54.31 19.39 -10.75
CA GLU A 170 -53.70 19.95 -9.54
C GLU A 170 -52.20 19.59 -9.56
N GLU A 171 -51.35 20.55 -9.89
CA GLU A 171 -49.89 20.37 -9.83
C GLU A 171 -49.47 19.96 -8.41
N ALA A 172 -49.15 18.68 -8.25
CA ALA A 172 -48.55 18.19 -7.02
C ALA A 172 -47.23 18.97 -6.77
N PRO A 173 -47.01 19.51 -5.56
CA PRO A 173 -45.82 20.32 -5.29
C PRO A 173 -44.56 19.48 -5.56
N PRO A 174 -43.55 20.05 -6.24
CA PRO A 174 -42.43 19.29 -6.76
C PRO A 174 -41.71 18.54 -5.63
N PRO A 175 -41.24 17.30 -5.88
CA PRO A 175 -40.59 16.48 -4.86
C PRO A 175 -39.40 17.26 -4.29
N ARG A 176 -39.44 17.52 -2.97
CA ARG A 176 -38.34 18.19 -2.28
C ARG A 176 -37.05 17.45 -2.61
N ARG A 177 -36.11 18.16 -3.25
CA ARG A 177 -34.77 17.65 -3.54
C ARG A 177 -34.07 17.35 -2.21
N VAL A 178 -34.18 16.11 -1.74
CA VAL A 178 -33.41 15.63 -0.60
C VAL A 178 -31.96 15.57 -1.05
N LEU A 179 -31.12 16.40 -0.44
CA LEU A 179 -29.68 16.25 -0.52
C LEU A 179 -29.30 14.94 0.17
N ILE A 180 -29.17 13.88 -0.62
CA ILE A 180 -28.58 12.61 -0.17
C ILE A 180 -27.08 12.86 0.01
N LEU A 181 -26.70 13.31 1.20
CA LEU A 181 -25.31 13.36 1.62
C LEU A 181 -24.75 11.93 1.58
N PRO A 182 -23.57 11.70 0.99
CA PRO A 182 -22.95 10.39 0.98
C PRO A 182 -22.65 9.97 2.43
N GLU A 183 -22.99 8.73 2.77
CA GLU A 183 -22.76 8.17 4.10
C GLU A 183 -21.25 8.18 4.43
N GLU A 184 -20.88 8.79 5.56
CA GLU A 184 -19.50 8.88 6.01
C GLU A 184 -18.94 7.49 6.37
N ARG A 185 -18.29 6.85 5.39
CA ARG A 185 -17.61 5.58 5.60
C ARG A 185 -16.40 5.78 6.51
N LYS A 186 -16.43 5.18 7.70
CA LYS A 186 -15.28 5.14 8.62
C LYS A 186 -14.03 4.64 7.89
N VAL A 187 -12.97 5.45 7.87
CA VAL A 187 -11.66 5.09 7.32
C VAL A 187 -10.82 4.44 8.43
N PRO A 188 -10.15 3.29 8.18
CA PRO A 188 -9.27 2.71 9.18
C PRO A 188 -7.98 3.54 9.33
N ILE A 189 -7.41 3.58 10.53
CA ILE A 189 -6.22 4.40 10.86
C ILE A 189 -4.97 3.97 10.06
N ILE A 190 -4.96 2.73 9.58
CA ILE A 190 -3.92 2.13 8.76
C ILE A 190 -4.57 1.04 7.88
N ASN A 191 -4.16 0.94 6.62
CA ASN A 191 -4.68 -0.10 5.73
C ASN A 191 -4.07 -1.48 6.04
N LYS A 192 -4.77 -2.55 5.66
CA LYS A 192 -4.37 -3.96 5.85
C LYS A 192 -2.92 -4.26 5.43
N TYR A 193 -2.48 -3.75 4.28
CA TYR A 193 -1.16 -4.06 3.73
C TYR A 193 -0.05 -3.34 4.50
N SER A 194 -0.27 -2.07 4.85
CA SER A 194 0.63 -1.32 5.74
C SER A 194 0.70 -1.95 7.14
N MET A 195 -0.39 -2.50 7.69
CA MET A 195 -0.35 -3.24 8.97
C MET A 195 0.55 -4.48 8.92
N LEU A 196 0.53 -5.23 7.82
CA LEU A 196 1.36 -6.42 7.64
C LEU A 196 2.83 -6.02 7.48
N ASN A 197 3.11 -5.11 6.56
CA ASN A 197 4.46 -4.63 6.25
C ASN A 197 5.14 -3.95 7.46
N ALA A 198 4.36 -3.29 8.32
CA ALA A 198 4.83 -2.68 9.57
C ALA A 198 5.42 -3.68 10.59
N GLY A 199 5.22 -5.00 10.44
CA GLY A 199 5.93 -5.99 11.24
C GLY A 199 5.75 -5.91 12.76
N PHE A 200 6.64 -6.58 13.50
CA PHE A 200 6.55 -6.67 14.97
C PHE A 200 7.85 -7.13 15.63
N ILE A 201 7.92 -7.00 16.96
CA ILE A 201 9.02 -7.58 17.76
C ILE A 201 8.69 -9.01 18.20
N ALA A 202 9.65 -9.93 18.08
CA ALA A 202 9.50 -11.34 18.45
C ALA A 202 10.79 -11.97 19.01
N ASN A 203 10.64 -13.01 19.85
CA ASN A 203 11.70 -13.99 20.13
C ASN A 203 11.42 -15.31 19.41
N GLN A 204 10.73 -15.26 18.26
CA GLN A 204 10.29 -16.46 17.55
C GLN A 204 11.41 -16.93 16.63
N GLU A 205 11.83 -18.17 16.83
CA GLU A 205 12.73 -18.92 15.96
C GLU A 205 11.92 -20.16 15.54
N THR A 206 11.76 -20.38 14.24
CA THR A 206 11.14 -21.58 13.67
C THR A 206 12.08 -22.19 12.62
N ASP A 207 11.88 -23.47 12.32
CA ASP A 207 12.51 -24.17 11.19
C ASP A 207 11.59 -24.19 9.95
N ASP A 208 10.45 -23.50 10.00
CA ASP A 208 9.56 -23.30 8.85
C ASP A 208 10.13 -22.19 7.93
N HIS A 209 10.53 -22.54 6.71
CA HIS A 209 11.22 -21.63 5.78
C HIS A 209 11.04 -21.99 4.30
N ILE A 210 11.39 -21.04 3.42
CA ILE A 210 11.49 -21.24 1.97
C ILE A 210 12.75 -22.04 1.62
N VAL A 211 12.60 -23.18 0.96
CA VAL A 211 13.70 -24.10 0.60
C VAL A 211 14.30 -23.77 -0.77
N GLY A 212 13.50 -23.15 -1.66
CA GLY A 212 13.88 -22.72 -3.01
C GLY A 212 12.64 -22.39 -3.85
N ALA A 213 12.84 -22.18 -5.14
CA ALA A 213 11.77 -21.95 -6.12
C ALA A 213 11.76 -23.01 -7.23
N LEU A 214 10.69 -23.01 -8.04
CA LEU A 214 10.58 -23.81 -9.25
C LEU A 214 11.58 -23.36 -10.34
N GLU A 215 11.84 -22.06 -10.40
CA GLU A 215 12.84 -21.45 -11.28
C GLU A 215 14.14 -21.18 -10.52
N GLU A 216 15.29 -21.25 -11.20
CA GLU A 216 16.60 -20.98 -10.62
C GLU A 216 16.85 -19.47 -10.43
N LYS A 217 16.10 -18.88 -9.50
CA LYS A 217 16.19 -17.48 -9.06
C LYS A 217 16.81 -17.39 -7.66
N SER A 218 17.57 -16.33 -7.41
CA SER A 218 18.08 -15.98 -6.07
C SER A 218 17.09 -15.14 -5.25
N ILE A 219 16.25 -14.35 -5.94
CA ILE A 219 15.22 -13.48 -5.36
C ILE A 219 13.86 -13.93 -5.87
N TYR A 220 12.88 -13.97 -4.98
CA TYR A 220 11.50 -14.35 -5.23
C TYR A 220 10.56 -13.15 -5.07
N SER A 221 9.59 -13.05 -5.95
CA SER A 221 8.65 -11.94 -6.10
C SER A 221 7.20 -12.46 -6.23
N TYR A 222 6.26 -11.55 -6.46
CA TYR A 222 4.87 -11.87 -6.76
C TYR A 222 4.74 -12.87 -7.92
N ASP A 223 3.80 -13.80 -7.79
CA ASP A 223 3.48 -14.93 -8.69
C ASP A 223 4.53 -16.07 -8.77
N ASP A 224 5.74 -15.89 -8.23
CA ASP A 224 6.74 -16.96 -8.20
C ASP A 224 6.25 -18.20 -7.42
N ILE A 225 6.61 -19.38 -7.93
CA ILE A 225 6.33 -20.67 -7.29
C ILE A 225 7.51 -21.07 -6.42
N VAL A 226 7.27 -21.15 -5.11
CA VAL A 226 8.26 -21.48 -4.07
C VAL A 226 7.92 -22.79 -3.35
N PHE A 227 8.96 -23.50 -2.93
CA PHE A 227 8.86 -24.71 -2.12
C PHE A 227 9.13 -24.37 -0.66
N ILE A 228 8.17 -24.69 0.22
CA ILE A 228 8.29 -24.41 1.66
C ILE A 228 8.44 -25.70 2.47
N LYS A 229 9.23 -25.60 3.54
CA LYS A 229 9.30 -26.58 4.62
C LYS A 229 8.45 -26.07 5.77
N VAL A 230 7.55 -26.92 6.27
CA VAL A 230 6.74 -26.69 7.47
C VAL A 230 6.89 -27.92 8.36
N ARG A 231 7.00 -27.74 9.67
CA ARG A 231 7.14 -28.81 10.66
C ARG A 231 5.96 -29.79 10.63
N ASP A 232 4.74 -29.24 10.73
CA ASP A 232 3.50 -30.03 10.90
C ASP A 232 2.67 -30.08 9.62
N ARG A 233 3.27 -30.67 8.57
CA ARG A 233 2.68 -30.75 7.21
C ARG A 233 1.25 -31.32 7.13
N ARG A 234 0.82 -32.12 8.11
CA ARG A 234 -0.50 -32.80 8.11
C ARG A 234 -1.67 -31.86 8.39
N GLU A 235 -1.40 -30.71 9.01
CA GLU A 235 -2.42 -29.70 9.32
C GLU A 235 -2.66 -28.74 8.14
N VAL A 236 -1.72 -28.70 7.19
CA VAL A 236 -1.71 -27.74 6.07
C VAL A 236 -2.49 -28.29 4.88
N LYS A 237 -3.39 -27.48 4.33
CA LYS A 237 -4.23 -27.77 3.17
C LYS A 237 -3.87 -26.88 1.99
N VAL A 238 -4.23 -27.32 0.78
CA VAL A 238 -4.22 -26.46 -0.41
C VAL A 238 -5.17 -25.28 -0.18
N GLY A 239 -4.71 -24.06 -0.43
CA GLY A 239 -5.41 -22.81 -0.12
C GLY A 239 -4.96 -22.13 1.18
N ASP A 240 -4.23 -22.82 2.07
CA ASP A 240 -3.70 -22.19 3.28
C ASP A 240 -2.66 -21.13 2.93
N ARG A 241 -2.66 -20.03 3.70
CA ARG A 241 -1.78 -18.87 3.49
C ARG A 241 -0.73 -18.79 4.59
N PHE A 242 0.48 -18.36 4.24
CA PHE A 242 1.56 -18.08 5.19
C PHE A 242 2.16 -16.69 4.90
N VAL A 243 2.57 -15.97 5.94
CA VAL A 243 3.43 -14.79 5.81
C VAL A 243 4.88 -15.24 5.61
N ILE A 244 5.61 -14.55 4.74
CA ILE A 244 7.07 -14.63 4.60
C ILE A 244 7.68 -13.51 5.42
N TYR A 245 8.70 -13.79 6.23
CA TYR A 245 9.32 -12.79 7.09
C TYR A 245 10.82 -13.00 7.32
N ALA A 246 11.52 -11.87 7.52
CA ALA A 246 12.94 -11.84 7.87
C ALA A 246 13.17 -11.19 9.25
N PRO A 247 14.01 -11.80 10.12
CA PRO A 247 14.36 -11.24 11.42
C PRO A 247 15.57 -10.28 11.31
N LEU A 248 15.31 -8.97 11.25
CA LEU A 248 16.29 -7.88 11.09
C LEU A 248 17.32 -7.81 12.24
N HIS A 249 17.24 -6.81 13.14
CA HIS A 249 18.20 -6.63 14.24
C HIS A 249 17.60 -6.96 15.61
N LYS A 250 18.47 -7.11 16.62
CA LYS A 250 18.08 -7.40 18.01
C LYS A 250 17.62 -6.13 18.72
N VAL A 251 16.36 -6.11 19.17
CA VAL A 251 15.78 -4.99 19.93
C VAL A 251 15.96 -5.21 21.43
N LYS A 252 16.53 -4.18 22.08
CA LYS A 252 16.71 -4.08 23.53
C LYS A 252 15.99 -2.82 24.02
N HIS A 253 15.47 -2.88 25.24
CA HIS A 253 14.91 -1.72 25.91
C HIS A 253 16.00 -0.66 26.12
N PRO A 254 15.78 0.61 25.70
CA PRO A 254 16.83 1.64 25.68
C PRO A 254 17.37 1.98 27.08
N ARG A 255 16.51 2.08 28.09
CA ARG A 255 16.91 2.39 29.48
C ARG A 255 17.40 1.20 30.31
N THR A 256 16.74 0.05 30.23
CA THR A 256 17.03 -1.11 31.11
C THR A 256 17.97 -2.14 30.47
N GLY A 257 18.28 -2.03 29.18
CA GLY A 257 19.07 -3.01 28.42
C GLY A 257 18.37 -4.38 28.22
N ARG A 258 17.18 -4.59 28.78
CA ARG A 258 16.40 -5.83 28.71
C ARG A 258 16.17 -6.23 27.26
N LYS A 259 16.43 -7.49 26.92
CA LYS A 259 16.15 -8.03 25.58
C LYS A 259 14.64 -8.19 25.37
N TYR A 260 14.13 -7.68 24.25
CA TYR A 260 12.73 -7.84 23.85
C TYR A 260 12.57 -8.78 22.65
N GLY A 261 13.56 -8.79 21.74
CA GLY A 261 13.71 -9.86 20.74
C GLY A 261 14.46 -9.40 19.51
N ARG A 262 13.99 -9.81 18.34
CA ARG A 262 14.36 -9.26 17.04
C ARG A 262 13.18 -8.49 16.46
N LEU A 263 13.47 -7.46 15.67
CA LEU A 263 12.50 -6.85 14.79
C LEU A 263 12.24 -7.80 13.62
N ILE A 264 10.98 -8.10 13.35
CA ILE A 264 10.52 -8.97 12.25
C ILE A 264 9.90 -8.09 11.17
N LYS A 265 10.47 -8.13 9.96
CA LYS A 265 9.88 -7.50 8.76
C LYS A 265 9.10 -8.56 7.99
N ILE A 266 7.90 -8.22 7.53
CA ILE A 266 7.11 -9.08 6.64
C ILE A 266 7.50 -8.76 5.20
N LEU A 267 7.91 -9.76 4.44
CA LEU A 267 8.37 -9.62 3.06
C LEU A 267 7.23 -9.89 2.06
N GLY A 268 6.29 -10.76 2.42
CA GLY A 268 5.19 -11.13 1.54
C GLY A 268 4.20 -12.12 2.15
N VAL A 269 3.29 -12.62 1.31
CA VAL A 269 2.33 -13.69 1.63
C VAL A 269 2.38 -14.71 0.51
N LEU A 270 2.38 -15.99 0.87
CA LEU A 270 2.25 -17.11 -0.06
C LEU A 270 1.01 -17.95 0.24
N GLN A 271 0.55 -18.70 -0.75
CA GLN A 271 -0.57 -19.63 -0.66
C GLN A 271 -0.15 -21.01 -1.15
N VAL A 272 -0.47 -22.05 -0.39
CA VAL A 272 -0.17 -23.45 -0.74
C VAL A 272 -1.03 -23.87 -1.94
N THR A 273 -0.38 -24.36 -2.99
CA THR A 273 -1.02 -24.82 -4.24
C THR A 273 -1.02 -26.34 -4.37
N ALA A 274 -0.02 -27.04 -3.82
CA ALA A 274 0.04 -28.50 -3.81
C ALA A 274 0.78 -29.05 -2.57
N THR A 275 0.36 -30.23 -2.11
CA THR A 275 0.83 -30.86 -0.87
C THR A 275 1.63 -32.14 -1.10
N ASP A 276 1.78 -32.59 -2.33
CA ASP A 276 2.01 -34.01 -2.66
C ASP A 276 3.48 -34.44 -2.64
N ALA A 277 4.40 -33.46 -2.63
CA ALA A 277 5.84 -33.67 -2.67
C ALA A 277 6.48 -33.75 -1.27
N LYS A 278 7.83 -33.77 -1.20
CA LYS A 278 8.59 -33.68 0.06
C LYS A 278 8.47 -32.31 0.74
N TYR A 279 8.29 -31.27 -0.05
CA TYR A 279 8.02 -29.89 0.37
C TYR A 279 6.62 -29.49 -0.10
N LEU A 280 6.03 -28.46 0.48
CA LEU A 280 4.76 -27.92 -0.01
C LEU A 280 5.04 -26.94 -1.15
N THR A 281 4.33 -27.07 -2.26
CA THR A 281 4.40 -26.12 -3.37
C THR A 281 3.47 -24.96 -3.06
N SER A 282 3.97 -23.73 -3.17
CA SER A 282 3.23 -22.51 -2.87
C SER A 282 3.49 -21.45 -3.93
N ARG A 283 2.53 -20.53 -4.11
CA ARG A 283 2.66 -19.34 -4.97
C ARG A 283 2.71 -18.10 -4.10
N ILE A 284 3.63 -17.17 -4.38
CA ILE A 284 3.65 -15.86 -3.70
C ILE A 284 2.49 -15.02 -4.23
N THR A 285 1.55 -14.67 -3.34
CA THR A 285 0.32 -13.92 -3.67
C THR A 285 0.40 -12.44 -3.29
N LEU A 286 1.38 -12.04 -2.46
CA LEU A 286 1.72 -10.65 -2.15
C LEU A 286 3.23 -10.54 -1.92
N SER A 287 3.86 -9.49 -2.46
CA SER A 287 5.25 -9.11 -2.16
C SER A 287 5.28 -7.65 -1.72
N PHE A 288 5.84 -7.38 -0.54
CA PHE A 288 6.14 -6.03 -0.03
C PHE A 288 7.63 -5.69 -0.18
N ASP A 289 8.46 -6.73 -0.23
CA ASP A 289 9.92 -6.66 -0.40
C ASP A 289 10.39 -7.94 -1.13
N SER A 290 11.68 -7.97 -1.48
CA SER A 290 12.36 -9.16 -2.00
C SER A 290 12.37 -10.28 -0.97
N SER A 291 12.00 -11.49 -1.38
CA SER A 291 12.15 -12.71 -0.57
C SER A 291 13.27 -13.60 -1.12
N GLU A 292 13.92 -14.40 -0.29
CA GLU A 292 15.06 -15.24 -0.65
C GLU A 292 14.93 -16.67 -0.08
N LYS A 293 15.86 -17.54 -0.49
CA LYS A 293 15.97 -18.89 0.07
C LYS A 293 16.43 -18.84 1.52
N GLY A 294 15.68 -19.48 2.40
CA GLY A 294 15.91 -19.50 3.84
C GLY A 294 15.06 -18.52 4.63
N ASP A 295 14.28 -17.65 3.98
CA ASP A 295 13.34 -16.78 4.67
C ASP A 295 12.29 -17.59 5.44
N MET A 296 11.96 -17.10 6.63
CA MET A 296 11.06 -17.79 7.55
C MET A 296 9.61 -17.60 7.14
N ILE A 297 8.77 -18.58 7.48
CA ILE A 297 7.33 -18.51 7.26
C ILE A 297 6.54 -18.75 8.55
N ALA A 298 5.32 -18.21 8.61
CA ALA A 298 4.37 -18.46 9.69
C ALA A 298 2.94 -18.45 9.15
N PRO A 299 1.98 -19.16 9.79
CA PRO A 299 0.59 -19.15 9.38
C PRO A 299 0.03 -17.73 9.25
N TYR A 300 -0.62 -17.44 8.12
CA TYR A 300 -1.19 -16.13 7.85
C TYR A 300 -2.40 -15.88 8.76
N GLN A 301 -2.42 -14.71 9.41
CA GLN A 301 -3.59 -14.22 10.14
C GLN A 301 -4.05 -12.92 9.48
N GLU A 302 -5.33 -12.88 9.11
CA GLU A 302 -5.99 -11.72 8.52
C GLU A 302 -6.06 -10.61 9.59
N PRO A 303 -5.44 -9.43 9.38
CA PRO A 303 -5.39 -8.40 10.40
C PRO A 303 -6.75 -7.70 10.54
N VAL A 304 -7.19 -7.50 11.79
CA VAL A 304 -8.43 -6.76 12.09
C VAL A 304 -8.17 -5.27 11.88
N LEU A 305 -8.92 -4.64 10.98
CA LEU A 305 -8.83 -3.20 10.73
C LEU A 305 -9.23 -2.41 11.98
N ILE A 306 -8.44 -1.39 12.30
CA ILE A 306 -8.66 -0.51 13.45
C ILE A 306 -9.16 0.84 12.94
N TYR A 307 -10.29 1.29 13.47
CA TYR A 307 -10.90 2.58 13.18
C TYR A 307 -10.57 3.58 14.29
N ASP A 308 -10.63 4.87 13.98
CA ASP A 308 -10.38 5.86 15.01
C ASP A 308 -11.61 6.06 15.89
N GLU A 309 -11.62 5.37 17.04
CA GLU A 309 -12.71 5.41 18.01
C GLU A 309 -12.22 5.89 19.38
N PRO A 310 -13.01 6.72 20.09
CA PRO A 310 -12.60 7.26 21.38
C PRO A 310 -12.54 6.16 22.44
N LYS A 311 -11.32 5.82 22.87
CA LYS A 311 -11.08 4.86 23.95
C LYS A 311 -10.79 5.53 25.29
N GLN A 312 -11.14 4.85 26.38
CA GLN A 312 -10.78 5.26 27.73
C GLN A 312 -9.26 5.13 27.94
N SER A 313 -8.66 6.16 28.56
CA SER A 313 -7.28 6.13 29.04
C SER A 313 -7.09 5.01 30.08
N LYS A 314 -5.99 4.28 29.96
CA LYS A 314 -5.61 3.20 30.89
C LYS A 314 -4.51 3.60 31.89
N ASN A 315 -4.09 4.87 31.90
CA ASN A 315 -3.00 5.42 32.73
C ASN A 315 -1.69 4.61 32.65
N LEU A 316 -1.43 4.04 31.47
CA LEU A 316 -0.26 3.19 31.22
C LEU A 316 0.98 4.03 30.93
N LYS A 317 2.15 3.53 31.36
CA LYS A 317 3.47 4.13 31.14
C LYS A 317 4.39 3.13 30.48
N GLY A 318 5.11 3.57 29.44
CA GLY A 318 6.10 2.78 28.73
C GLY A 318 7.15 3.63 28.03
N TYR A 319 7.91 3.02 27.13
CA TYR A 319 8.92 3.65 26.29
C TYR A 319 8.90 3.11 24.85
N ILE A 320 9.34 3.94 23.91
CA ILE A 320 9.59 3.50 22.52
C ILE A 320 10.84 2.61 22.48
N LEU A 321 10.69 1.38 22.02
CA LEU A 321 11.75 0.38 21.85
C LEU A 321 12.52 0.56 20.54
N GLU A 322 11.83 0.93 19.48
CA GLU A 322 12.38 1.14 18.14
C GLU A 322 11.43 2.04 17.33
N ILE A 323 11.98 2.71 16.32
CA ILE A 323 11.23 3.50 15.34
C ILE A 323 11.69 3.04 13.96
N VAL A 324 10.75 2.90 13.05
CA VAL A 324 11.02 2.60 11.64
C VAL A 324 10.24 3.61 10.80
N ASP A 325 11.01 4.45 10.11
CA ASP A 325 10.52 5.44 9.16
C ASP A 325 9.78 4.73 8.01
N GLY A 326 8.62 5.25 7.62
CA GLY A 326 7.79 4.66 6.55
C GLY A 326 8.58 4.43 5.26
N ARG A 327 9.52 5.33 4.93
CA ARG A 327 10.42 5.24 3.76
C ARG A 327 11.38 4.06 3.79
N THR A 328 11.70 3.53 4.98
CA THR A 328 12.63 2.39 5.15
C THR A 328 11.95 1.04 4.93
N ILE A 329 10.62 0.99 5.05
CA ILE A 329 9.83 -0.25 4.96
C ILE A 329 8.72 -0.20 3.93
N ASN A 330 8.69 0.76 3.00
CA ASN A 330 7.58 0.92 2.05
C ASN A 330 6.20 1.04 2.75
N ALA A 331 6.16 1.67 3.92
CA ALA A 331 4.92 1.96 4.65
C ALA A 331 4.53 3.44 4.45
N LEU A 332 3.22 3.70 4.46
CA LEU A 332 2.66 5.04 4.23
C LEU A 332 2.84 6.01 5.41
N ALA A 333 3.32 5.53 6.57
CA ALA A 333 3.47 6.30 7.79
C ALA A 333 4.56 5.69 8.68
N ASP A 334 5.05 6.48 9.63
CA ASP A 334 6.06 6.05 10.59
C ASP A 334 5.48 5.07 11.61
N ILE A 335 6.26 4.01 11.86
CA ILE A 335 5.88 2.90 12.74
C ILE A 335 6.78 2.91 13.97
N VAL A 336 6.16 2.86 15.15
CA VAL A 336 6.86 2.76 16.43
C VAL A 336 6.52 1.47 17.16
N TYR A 337 7.48 0.93 17.89
CA TYR A 337 7.33 -0.30 18.66
C TYR A 337 7.47 0.02 20.15
N LEU A 338 6.52 -0.41 20.96
CA LEU A 338 6.38 -0.02 22.36
C LEU A 338 6.72 -1.18 23.29
N ASP A 339 7.20 -0.87 24.50
CA ASP A 339 7.62 -1.86 25.52
C ASP A 339 6.48 -2.44 26.38
N VAL A 340 5.27 -1.91 26.19
CA VAL A 340 3.99 -2.34 26.74
C VAL A 340 3.24 -3.24 25.74
N GLY A 341 2.39 -4.15 26.23
CA GLY A 341 1.54 -4.98 25.38
C GLY A 341 0.33 -5.53 26.11
N GLY A 342 -0.22 -6.65 25.62
CA GLY A 342 -1.47 -7.21 26.16
C GLY A 342 -1.40 -7.69 27.61
N ARG A 343 -0.19 -7.96 28.16
CA ARG A 343 0.01 -8.22 29.59
C ARG A 343 -0.18 -6.99 30.47
N ASP A 344 -0.02 -5.81 29.89
CA ASP A 344 -0.14 -4.51 30.53
C ASP A 344 -1.53 -3.88 30.27
N GLY A 345 -2.45 -4.62 29.65
CA GLY A 345 -3.81 -4.17 29.33
C GLY A 345 -3.95 -3.38 28.02
N VAL A 346 -2.89 -3.30 27.21
CA VAL A 346 -2.93 -2.63 25.90
C VAL A 346 -3.78 -3.42 24.91
N GLU A 347 -4.62 -2.73 24.15
CA GLU A 347 -5.47 -3.27 23.10
C GLU A 347 -5.27 -2.50 21.78
N PRO A 348 -5.59 -3.10 20.62
CA PRO A 348 -5.67 -2.37 19.35
C PRO A 348 -6.66 -1.19 19.45
N GLY A 349 -6.27 -0.03 18.91
CA GLY A 349 -6.97 1.25 19.02
C GLY A 349 -6.50 2.15 20.17
N ASP A 350 -5.75 1.63 21.15
CA ASP A 350 -5.29 2.42 22.31
C ASP A 350 -4.31 3.52 21.89
N ARG A 351 -4.50 4.73 22.43
CA ARG A 351 -3.66 5.90 22.14
C ARG A 351 -2.67 6.20 23.26
N PHE A 352 -1.50 6.71 22.88
CA PHE A 352 -0.44 7.14 23.77
C PHE A 352 0.12 8.50 23.32
N ASN A 353 0.32 9.40 24.27
CA ASN A 353 1.06 10.64 24.10
C ASN A 353 2.56 10.36 24.29
N VAL A 354 3.39 10.90 23.39
CA VAL A 354 4.85 10.72 23.39
C VAL A 354 5.53 11.96 23.95
N TYR A 355 6.44 11.77 24.89
CA TYR A 355 7.14 12.84 25.60
C TYR A 355 8.66 12.64 25.61
N VAL A 356 9.38 13.74 25.38
CA VAL A 356 10.81 13.83 25.68
C VAL A 356 10.96 14.16 27.16
N GLU A 357 11.71 13.33 27.89
CA GLU A 357 12.11 13.63 29.26
C GLU A 357 13.39 14.49 29.26
N PRO A 358 13.38 15.68 29.91
CA PRO A 358 14.55 16.55 29.97
C PRO A 358 15.68 15.96 30.82
N ARG A 359 16.92 16.39 30.56
CA ARG A 359 18.13 15.94 31.29
C ARG A 359 18.05 16.13 32.81
N SER A 360 17.34 17.18 33.26
CA SER A 360 17.04 17.39 34.69
C SER A 360 15.59 17.08 34.98
N ARG A 361 15.37 16.27 36.02
CA ARG A 361 14.06 15.78 36.47
C ARG A 361 13.13 16.88 37.00
N SER A 362 13.66 18.09 37.23
CA SER A 362 12.92 19.26 37.69
C SER A 362 12.22 20.03 36.56
N TYR A 363 12.56 19.77 35.30
CA TYR A 363 11.90 20.42 34.16
C TYR A 363 10.66 19.64 33.70
N PRO A 364 9.62 20.32 33.17
CA PRO A 364 8.44 19.65 32.63
C PRO A 364 8.80 18.82 31.39
N LYS A 365 8.05 17.75 31.17
CA LYS A 365 8.17 16.92 29.98
C LYS A 365 7.62 17.66 28.76
N LYS A 366 8.30 17.57 27.62
CA LYS A 366 7.80 18.14 26.36
C LYS A 366 6.96 17.09 25.64
N LEU A 367 5.69 17.39 25.35
CA LEU A 367 4.87 16.59 24.43
C LEU A 367 5.43 16.76 23.00
N ILE A 368 5.68 15.66 22.31
CA ILE A 368 6.24 15.65 20.95
C ILE A 368 5.41 14.90 19.91
N GLY A 369 4.42 14.10 20.33
CA GLY A 369 3.54 13.40 19.40
C GLY A 369 2.44 12.57 20.05
N GLU A 370 1.63 11.96 19.20
CA GLU A 370 0.55 11.01 19.55
C GLU A 370 0.74 9.76 18.67
N VAL A 371 0.61 8.57 19.27
CA VAL A 371 0.73 7.29 18.57
C VAL A 371 -0.47 6.40 18.93
N GLN A 372 -0.94 5.61 17.95
CA GLN A 372 -2.10 4.75 18.11
C GLN A 372 -1.75 3.30 17.80
N VAL A 373 -2.02 2.41 18.75
CA VAL A 373 -1.68 0.98 18.65
C VAL A 373 -2.61 0.30 17.64
N PHE A 374 -2.05 -0.50 16.74
CA PHE A 374 -2.85 -1.34 15.82
C PHE A 374 -2.54 -2.84 15.95
N LEU A 375 -1.37 -3.21 16.48
CA LEU A 375 -1.01 -4.60 16.71
C LEU A 375 -0.51 -4.79 18.15
N VAL A 376 -1.06 -5.78 18.86
CA VAL A 376 -0.69 -6.09 20.23
C VAL A 376 -0.14 -7.51 20.32
N ARG A 377 1.01 -7.66 20.99
CA ARG A 377 1.57 -8.95 21.42
C ARG A 377 1.66 -9.01 22.94
N LYS A 378 2.04 -10.16 23.48
CA LYS A 378 2.09 -10.42 24.94
C LYS A 378 2.97 -9.45 25.74
N ARG A 379 3.93 -8.75 25.12
CA ARG A 379 4.95 -7.92 25.80
C ARG A 379 5.37 -6.66 25.03
N THR A 380 4.76 -6.40 23.89
CA THR A 380 5.07 -5.28 22.99
C THR A 380 3.83 -4.97 22.16
N SER A 381 3.72 -3.74 21.68
CA SER A 381 2.73 -3.35 20.67
C SER A 381 3.42 -2.59 19.53
N THR A 382 2.83 -2.65 18.35
CA THR A 382 3.19 -1.83 17.19
C THR A 382 2.13 -0.75 17.03
N ALA A 383 2.56 0.50 16.86
CA ALA A 383 1.71 1.67 16.74
C ALA A 383 2.12 2.53 15.55
N ILE A 384 1.16 3.25 14.98
CA ILE A 384 1.34 4.26 13.94
C ILE A 384 1.48 5.64 14.61
N VAL A 385 2.33 6.51 14.09
CA VAL A 385 2.39 7.92 14.50
C VAL A 385 1.20 8.66 13.90
N THR A 386 0.27 9.13 14.74
CA THR A 386 -0.93 9.87 14.29
C THR A 386 -0.72 11.37 14.32
N LYS A 387 0.12 11.87 15.23
CA LYS A 387 0.54 13.28 15.28
C LYS A 387 2.01 13.37 15.66
N SER A 388 2.72 14.28 15.01
CA SER A 388 4.11 14.61 15.33
C SER A 388 4.27 16.13 15.42
N VAL A 389 4.91 16.59 16.49
CA VAL A 389 5.25 18.01 16.76
C VAL A 389 6.77 18.19 16.76
N ASP A 390 7.51 17.12 17.03
CA ASP A 390 8.97 17.07 17.03
C ASP A 390 9.43 15.64 16.67
N THR A 391 10.72 15.43 16.47
CA THR A 391 11.26 14.12 16.10
C THR A 391 11.11 13.11 17.24
N LEU A 392 10.38 12.01 17.01
CA LEU A 392 10.32 10.89 17.95
C LEU A 392 11.63 10.10 17.94
N ALA A 393 12.08 9.66 19.11
CA ALA A 393 13.31 8.92 19.31
C ALA A 393 13.13 7.65 20.15
N LYS A 394 14.03 6.70 19.94
CA LYS A 394 14.14 5.48 20.75
C LYS A 394 14.45 5.83 22.21
N GLY A 395 13.56 5.44 23.13
CA GLY A 395 13.68 5.71 24.56
C GLY A 395 12.89 6.90 25.08
N ASP A 396 12.15 7.58 24.20
CA ASP A 396 11.11 8.53 24.58
C ASP A 396 10.01 7.85 25.40
N LEU A 397 9.41 8.64 26.27
CA LEU A 397 8.39 8.20 27.21
C LEU A 397 7.03 8.19 26.51
N ILE A 398 6.26 7.12 26.70
CA ILE A 398 4.84 7.09 26.32
C ILE A 398 3.94 7.05 27.56
N LEU A 399 2.83 7.78 27.50
CA LEU A 399 1.78 7.79 28.52
C LEU A 399 0.40 7.68 27.84
N SER A 400 -0.43 6.72 28.27
CA SER A 400 -1.84 6.68 27.89
C SER A 400 -2.64 7.39 28.99
N GLY A 401 -2.91 8.69 28.82
CA GLY A 401 -3.64 9.51 29.79
C GLY A 401 -3.37 11.01 29.68
N LYS A 402 -4.04 11.77 30.56
CA LYS A 402 -3.79 13.20 30.82
C LYS A 402 -2.70 13.36 31.88
#